data_AF-A0AAV2JBU0-F1
#
_entry.id   AF-A0AAV2JBU0-F1
#
_cell.length_a   1.000
_cell.length_b   1.000
_cell.length_c   1.000
_cell.angle_alpha   90.00
_cell.angle_beta   90.00
_cell.angle_gamma   90.00
#
_symmetry.space_group_name_H-M   'P 1'
#
loop_
_entity.id
_entity.type
_entity.pdbx_description
1 polymer ?
#
loop_
_entity_poly.entity_id
_entity_poly.type
_entity_poly.pdbx_seq_one_letter_code
_entity_poly.pdbx_strand_id
1 'polypeptide(L)'
;MAAAIMKLVNRSSQKTFMGQLCIAVTAAAKASTAGVKARAVLPDKVKIVEVGPRDGLQNEKIIVPTETKIHLINMLSEAGLSVIEATSFVSPKWVPQMADQMEVMSGICRKPGVTYPVLTPNLKGFQAAMKAGASEVAIFGAASELFSKKNINCTVDESLQRFEEVMKAAKEARIPVRGYVSCVLGCPYEGKVAPEKVAYVAKRLYDMGCYEISLGDTIGVGTPGTMSVMLEAVTKEVPVNALAVHCHDTYGQALANILVALQMGVSVVDSSVAGLGGCPYAQGASGNVATEDVVYMLHGLGLRTGVDMSKLMDAGTFICRTLNRKSNSKVAQATCKL
;
A
#
# COMPACT_ATOMS: atom_id res chain seq x y z
N MET A 1 -50.58 32.75 -25.58
CA MET A 1 -51.31 31.67 -26.29
C MET A 1 -51.29 30.44 -25.38
N ALA A 2 -52.29 30.32 -24.51
CA ALA A 2 -53.45 29.40 -24.68
C ALA A 2 -53.01 27.93 -24.52
N ALA A 3 -53.08 27.35 -23.31
CA ALA A 3 -54.25 26.71 -22.68
C ALA A 3 -54.53 25.30 -23.20
N ALA A 4 -54.50 24.29 -22.32
CA ALA A 4 -55.58 23.32 -22.11
C ALA A 4 -55.31 22.36 -20.94
N ILE A 5 -56.33 22.21 -20.11
CA ILE A 5 -56.46 21.40 -18.88
C ILE A 5 -57.62 20.41 -19.12
N MET A 6 -57.62 19.28 -18.38
CA MET A 6 -58.77 18.43 -17.97
C MET A 6 -59.33 17.45 -19.02
N LYS A 7 -59.62 16.17 -18.72
CA LYS A 7 -60.45 15.52 -17.67
C LYS A 7 -60.16 13.99 -17.77
N LEU A 8 -60.43 13.05 -16.87
CA LEU A 8 -61.53 12.82 -15.94
C LEU A 8 -61.13 11.64 -15.02
N VAL A 9 -61.44 11.72 -13.73
CA VAL A 9 -61.43 10.61 -12.78
C VAL A 9 -62.71 9.78 -12.99
N ASN A 10 -62.63 8.45 -12.96
CA ASN A 10 -63.76 7.64 -12.53
C ASN A 10 -63.30 6.50 -11.61
N ARG A 11 -63.91 6.46 -10.42
CA ARG A 11 -63.76 5.43 -9.39
C ARG A 11 -64.73 4.30 -9.71
N SER A 12 -64.28 3.04 -9.59
CA SER A 12 -64.98 1.95 -8.89
C SER A 12 -64.51 0.58 -9.36
N SER A 13 -63.77 -0.14 -8.51
CA SER A 13 -64.05 -1.54 -8.15
C SER A 13 -62.95 -2.09 -7.22
N GLN A 14 -63.39 -2.67 -6.09
CA GLN A 14 -62.73 -3.70 -5.26
C GLN A 14 -61.44 -3.25 -4.52
N LYS A 15 -61.45 -2.81 -3.24
CA LYS A 15 -61.88 -3.48 -1.98
C LYS A 15 -61.49 -4.95 -1.87
N THR A 16 -60.33 -5.21 -1.24
CA THR A 16 -59.91 -6.28 -0.30
C THR A 16 -58.37 -6.37 -0.41
N PHE A 17 -57.51 -6.45 0.59
CA PHE A 17 -57.60 -6.79 2.00
C PHE A 17 -56.30 -6.22 2.66
N MET A 18 -56.42 -5.36 3.68
CA MET A 18 -55.32 -5.10 4.61
C MET A 18 -55.36 -6.22 5.66
N GLY A 19 -54.24 -6.90 5.92
CA GLY A 19 -54.15 -7.80 7.05
C GLY A 19 -52.91 -8.69 7.07
N GLN A 20 -51.97 -8.33 7.95
CA GLN A 20 -51.07 -9.23 8.68
C GLN A 20 -50.05 -10.07 7.89
N LEU A 21 -48.75 -9.77 8.07
CA LEU A 21 -47.83 -10.69 8.76
C LEU A 21 -46.50 -10.00 9.12
N CYS A 22 -46.40 -9.53 10.36
CA CYS A 22 -45.17 -9.73 11.15
C CYS A 22 -45.24 -11.17 11.65
N ILE A 23 -44.19 -11.98 11.46
CA ILE A 23 -43.76 -13.07 12.35
C ILE A 23 -42.40 -13.64 11.86
N ALA A 24 -41.49 -13.78 12.84
CA ALA A 24 -40.36 -14.70 12.96
C ALA A 24 -39.10 -14.57 12.10
N VAL A 25 -38.08 -13.99 12.76
CA VAL A 25 -36.71 -14.51 12.81
C VAL A 25 -36.72 -16.02 13.13
N THR A 26 -36.15 -16.85 12.25
CA THR A 26 -35.15 -17.91 12.54
C THR A 26 -35.13 -18.93 11.40
N ALA A 27 -34.04 -18.96 10.63
CA ALA A 27 -33.54 -20.18 10.03
C ALA A 27 -32.04 -20.02 9.78
N ALA A 28 -31.24 -20.61 10.67
CA ALA A 28 -29.82 -20.80 10.48
C ALA A 28 -29.61 -21.69 9.26
N ALA A 29 -29.20 -21.10 8.14
CA ALA A 29 -28.69 -21.86 7.01
C ALA A 29 -27.29 -22.39 7.41
N LYS A 30 -27.23 -23.63 7.91
CA LYS A 30 -26.00 -24.42 7.94
C LYS A 30 -25.58 -24.65 6.48
N ALA A 31 -24.72 -23.77 5.95
CA ALA A 31 -24.01 -24.05 4.72
C ALA A 31 -23.01 -25.18 4.98
N SER A 32 -23.32 -26.34 4.40
CA SER A 32 -22.48 -27.53 4.35
C SER A 32 -21.11 -27.20 3.75
N THR A 33 -20.07 -27.23 4.57
CA THR A 33 -18.65 -27.10 4.18
C THR A 33 -18.10 -28.43 3.66
N ALA A 34 -18.68 -28.94 2.59
CA ALA A 34 -18.18 -30.15 1.94
C ALA A 34 -18.09 -29.90 0.43
N GLY A 35 -16.87 -29.66 -0.06
CA GLY A 35 -16.56 -29.75 -1.49
C GLY A 35 -15.90 -28.51 -2.13
N VAL A 36 -14.77 -28.04 -1.61
CA VAL A 36 -13.74 -27.39 -2.44
C VAL A 36 -12.38 -27.92 -1.98
N LYS A 37 -11.72 -28.70 -2.84
CA LYS A 37 -10.36 -29.20 -2.62
C LYS A 37 -9.38 -28.01 -2.67
N ALA A 38 -8.47 -27.97 -1.70
CA ALA A 38 -7.43 -26.95 -1.47
C ALA A 38 -7.97 -25.51 -1.33
N ARG A 39 -8.61 -25.22 -0.19
CA ARG A 39 -8.70 -23.82 0.27
C ARG A 39 -7.26 -23.37 0.48
N ALA A 40 -6.75 -22.47 -0.36
CA ALA A 40 -5.51 -21.76 -0.07
C ALA A 40 -5.62 -21.25 1.37
N VAL A 41 -4.70 -21.69 2.23
CA VAL A 41 -4.71 -21.28 3.64
C VAL A 41 -4.25 -19.84 3.65
N LEU A 42 -5.20 -18.90 3.70
CA LEU A 42 -4.88 -17.50 3.94
C LEU A 42 -4.07 -17.38 5.23
N PRO A 43 -3.12 -16.44 5.31
CA PRO A 43 -2.33 -16.26 6.52
C PRO A 43 -3.21 -15.80 7.69
N ASP A 44 -2.99 -16.33 8.90
CA ASP A 44 -3.77 -15.95 10.10
C ASP A 44 -3.55 -14.49 10.55
N LYS A 45 -2.47 -13.88 10.10
CA LYS A 45 -2.06 -12.51 10.42
C LYS A 45 -1.38 -11.89 9.20
N VAL A 46 -1.74 -10.65 8.89
CA VAL A 46 -1.10 -9.85 7.84
C VAL A 46 -0.41 -8.64 8.48
N LYS A 47 0.86 -8.44 8.15
CA LYS A 47 1.62 -7.23 8.50
C LYS A 47 1.31 -6.16 7.46
N ILE A 48 0.80 -5.01 7.89
CA ILE A 48 0.62 -3.85 7.03
C ILE A 48 1.84 -2.94 7.20
N VAL A 49 2.45 -2.55 6.09
CA VAL A 49 3.48 -1.52 6.05
C VAL A 49 2.85 -0.24 5.53
N GLU A 50 2.65 0.71 6.43
CA GLU A 50 2.04 2.00 6.11
C GLU A 50 3.08 2.92 5.47
N VAL A 51 2.91 3.22 4.19
CA VAL A 51 3.86 4.02 3.39
C VAL A 51 3.39 5.47 3.17
N GLY A 52 2.21 5.85 3.66
CA GLY A 52 1.62 7.16 3.46
C GLY A 52 2.51 8.35 3.84
N PRO A 53 3.19 8.36 5.00
CA PRO A 53 4.07 9.46 5.40
C PRO A 53 5.29 9.67 4.49
N ARG A 54 5.76 8.61 3.81
CA ARG A 54 6.85 8.66 2.83
C ARG A 54 6.33 8.64 1.41
N ASP A 55 5.95 7.47 0.92
CA ASP A 55 5.58 7.24 -0.49
C ASP A 55 4.32 8.00 -0.91
N GLY A 56 3.33 8.07 -0.01
CA GLY A 56 2.14 8.89 -0.21
C GLY A 56 2.50 10.37 -0.36
N LEU A 57 3.04 10.98 0.70
CA LEU A 57 3.36 12.41 0.72
C LEU A 57 4.42 12.81 -0.32
N GLN A 58 5.36 11.94 -0.68
CA GLN A 58 6.38 12.21 -1.70
C GLN A 58 5.76 12.56 -3.06
N ASN A 59 4.61 11.97 -3.39
CA ASN A 59 3.91 12.19 -4.65
C ASN A 59 2.78 13.23 -4.56
N GLU A 60 2.58 13.85 -3.39
CA GLU A 60 1.61 14.94 -3.23
C GLU A 60 2.14 16.26 -3.79
N LYS A 61 1.22 17.06 -4.34
CA LYS A 61 1.53 18.39 -4.90
C LYS A 61 1.85 19.41 -3.81
N ILE A 62 1.21 19.28 -2.65
CA ILE A 62 1.36 20.19 -1.52
C ILE A 62 2.44 19.61 -0.61
N ILE A 63 3.48 20.40 -0.35
CA ILE A 63 4.46 20.08 0.68
C ILE A 63 3.82 20.41 2.03
N VAL A 64 3.57 19.39 2.84
CA VAL A 64 3.01 19.56 4.18
C VAL A 64 4.11 19.96 5.18
N PRO A 65 3.78 20.78 6.21
CA PRO A 65 4.73 21.14 7.26
C PRO A 65 5.28 19.93 8.02
N THR A 66 6.49 20.05 8.55
CA THR A 66 7.17 18.99 9.33
C THR A 66 6.33 18.49 10.50
N GLU A 67 5.74 19.39 11.28
CA GLU A 67 4.85 19.06 12.41
C GLU A 67 3.64 18.23 11.97
N THR A 68 3.10 18.47 10.78
CA THR A 68 2.01 17.67 10.21
C THR A 68 2.47 16.25 9.94
N LYS A 69 3.68 16.05 9.40
CA LYS A 69 4.24 14.71 9.14
C LYS A 69 4.48 13.95 10.43
N ILE A 70 5.07 14.61 11.42
CA ILE A 70 5.31 14.05 12.75
C ILE A 70 3.96 13.63 13.39
N HIS A 71 2.97 14.52 13.37
CA HIS A 71 1.66 14.24 13.91
C HIS A 71 0.99 13.05 13.22
N LEU A 72 1.04 12.99 11.89
CA LEU A 72 0.51 11.87 11.12
C LEU A 72 1.15 10.53 11.52
N ILE A 73 2.48 10.46 11.58
CA ILE A 73 3.21 9.23 11.96
C ILE A 73 2.84 8.79 13.38
N ASN A 74 2.69 9.74 14.30
CA ASN A 74 2.28 9.45 15.67
C ASN A 74 0.83 8.92 15.73
N MET A 75 -0.11 9.52 14.99
CA MET A 75 -1.49 9.02 14.88
C MET A 75 -1.53 7.60 14.32
N LEU A 76 -0.75 7.31 13.27
CA LEU A 76 -0.65 5.99 12.66
C LEU A 76 -0.07 4.95 13.62
N SER A 77 0.90 5.34 14.46
CA SER A 77 1.45 4.49 15.54
C SER A 77 0.39 4.17 16.60
N GLU A 78 -0.50 5.13 16.89
CA GLU A 78 -1.62 4.93 17.81
C GLU A 78 -2.77 4.11 17.22
N ALA A 79 -2.87 4.04 15.90
CA ALA A 79 -3.79 3.17 15.19
C ALA A 79 -3.36 1.69 15.21
N GLY A 80 -2.19 1.35 15.76
CA GLY A 80 -1.74 -0.05 15.91
C GLY A 80 -0.96 -0.60 14.72
N LEU A 81 -0.56 0.25 13.78
CA LEU A 81 0.37 -0.14 12.71
C LEU A 81 1.73 -0.49 13.30
N SER A 82 2.27 -1.65 12.92
CA SER A 82 3.56 -2.16 13.40
C SER A 82 4.76 -1.65 12.60
N VAL A 83 4.54 -1.19 11.36
CA VAL A 83 5.59 -0.66 10.49
C VAL A 83 5.04 0.56 9.76
N ILE A 84 5.71 1.71 9.90
CA ILE A 84 5.33 2.98 9.29
C ILE A 84 6.56 3.57 8.61
N GLU A 85 6.56 3.60 7.29
CA GLU A 85 7.65 4.19 6.52
C GLU A 85 7.63 5.71 6.69
N ALA A 86 8.58 6.21 7.48
CA ALA A 86 8.47 7.54 8.08
C ALA A 86 8.91 8.66 7.14
N THR A 87 10.00 8.44 6.38
CA THR A 87 10.57 9.46 5.48
C THR A 87 11.60 8.84 4.53
N SER A 88 12.23 9.68 3.71
CA SER A 88 13.20 9.30 2.69
C SER A 88 14.45 10.16 2.76
N PHE A 89 15.62 9.54 2.93
CA PHE A 89 16.95 10.17 2.95
C PHE A 89 17.50 10.45 1.55
N VAL A 90 16.66 11.08 0.71
CA VAL A 90 16.95 11.48 -0.67
C VAL A 90 17.47 12.92 -0.73
N SER A 91 17.89 13.36 -1.92
CA SER A 91 18.28 14.76 -2.11
C SER A 91 17.04 15.67 -2.08
N PRO A 92 16.98 16.69 -1.20
CA PRO A 92 15.89 17.67 -1.17
C PRO A 92 15.72 18.43 -2.48
N LYS A 93 16.79 18.52 -3.29
CA LYS A 93 16.74 19.14 -4.63
C LYS A 93 15.80 18.39 -5.58
N TRP A 94 15.78 17.06 -5.48
CA TRP A 94 14.98 16.21 -6.37
C TRP A 94 13.61 15.90 -5.78
N VAL A 95 13.52 15.80 -4.46
CA VAL A 95 12.30 15.46 -3.73
C VAL A 95 12.12 16.45 -2.56
N PRO A 96 11.65 17.68 -2.82
CA PRO A 96 11.50 18.70 -1.79
C PRO A 96 10.46 18.32 -0.72
N GLN A 97 9.50 17.44 -1.05
CA GLN A 97 8.53 16.89 -0.11
C GLN A 97 9.19 16.21 1.09
N MET A 98 10.39 15.64 0.92
CA MET A 98 11.12 14.87 1.95
C MET A 98 12.32 15.65 2.54
N ALA A 99 12.39 16.97 2.33
CA ALA A 99 13.54 17.78 2.72
C ALA A 99 13.82 17.80 4.23
N ASP A 100 12.78 17.64 5.05
CA ASP A 100 12.77 17.71 6.52
C ASP A 100 12.90 16.33 7.18
N GLN A 101 13.51 15.37 6.48
CA GLN A 101 13.72 13.99 6.94
C GLN A 101 14.39 13.86 8.32
N MET A 102 15.31 14.77 8.67
CA MET A 102 16.04 14.72 9.95
C MET A 102 15.13 15.13 11.10
N GLU A 103 14.38 16.20 10.89
CA GLU A 103 13.45 16.80 11.84
C GLU A 103 12.24 15.88 12.08
N VAL A 104 11.74 15.23 11.03
CA VAL A 104 10.68 14.22 11.17
C VAL A 104 11.16 13.06 12.04
N MET A 105 12.35 12.50 11.76
CA MET A 105 12.84 11.33 12.50
C MET A 105 13.21 11.61 13.96
N SER A 106 13.59 12.86 14.28
CA SER A 106 13.84 13.30 15.66
C SER A 106 12.55 13.69 16.41
N GLY A 107 11.52 14.15 15.69
CA GLY A 107 10.26 14.62 16.28
C GLY A 107 9.20 13.55 16.53
N ILE A 108 9.28 12.38 15.88
CA ILE A 108 8.30 11.30 16.09
C ILE A 108 8.42 10.65 17.47
N CYS A 109 7.26 10.32 18.05
CA CYS A 109 7.15 9.55 19.27
C CYS A 109 7.26 8.05 18.95
N ARG A 110 8.44 7.46 19.13
CA ARG A 110 8.68 6.05 18.81
C ARG A 110 7.96 5.13 19.81
N LYS A 111 6.94 4.42 19.32
CA LYS A 111 6.18 3.48 20.13
C LYS A 111 6.91 2.13 20.24
N PRO A 112 7.01 1.52 21.44
CA PRO A 112 7.59 0.20 21.59
C PRO A 112 6.89 -0.84 20.69
N GLY A 113 7.68 -1.62 19.94
CA GLY A 113 7.18 -2.64 19.02
C GLY A 113 6.74 -2.12 17.64
N VAL A 114 6.93 -0.83 17.35
CA VAL A 114 6.70 -0.24 16.02
C VAL A 114 8.05 0.09 15.38
N THR A 115 8.21 -0.28 14.11
CA THR A 115 9.39 0.08 13.31
C THR A 115 9.08 1.24 12.38
N TYR A 116 10.06 2.14 12.22
CA TYR A 116 9.96 3.34 11.40
C TYR A 116 11.02 3.32 10.29
N PRO A 117 10.86 2.47 9.26
CA PRO A 117 11.84 2.39 8.18
C PRO A 117 11.91 3.69 7.40
N VAL A 118 13.09 3.96 6.84
CA VAL A 118 13.33 5.13 5.99
C VAL A 118 14.06 4.74 4.71
N LEU A 119 13.74 5.40 3.60
CA LEU A 119 14.37 5.11 2.31
C LEU A 119 15.80 5.68 2.27
N THR A 120 16.79 4.90 1.83
CA THR A 120 18.20 5.33 1.72
C THR A 120 18.75 4.96 0.33
N PRO A 121 18.67 5.87 -0.66
CA PRO A 121 19.04 5.57 -2.05
C PRO A 121 20.55 5.34 -2.28
N ASN A 122 21.40 5.73 -1.32
CA ASN A 122 22.85 5.67 -1.44
C ASN A 122 23.50 5.74 -0.04
N LEU A 123 24.83 5.52 0.02
CA LEU A 123 25.59 5.50 1.26
C LEU A 123 25.50 6.82 2.05
N LYS A 124 25.46 7.98 1.38
CA LYS A 124 25.31 9.28 2.04
C LYS A 124 23.95 9.40 2.73
N GLY A 125 22.88 8.98 2.04
CA GLY A 125 21.54 8.91 2.62
C GLY A 125 21.47 7.96 3.81
N PHE A 126 22.10 6.79 3.69
CA PHE A 126 22.21 5.83 4.79
C PHE A 126 22.91 6.43 6.03
N GLN A 127 24.07 7.06 5.84
CA GLN A 127 24.80 7.71 6.94
C GLN A 127 23.98 8.81 7.63
N ALA A 128 23.19 9.58 6.86
CA ALA A 128 22.28 10.58 7.41
C ALA A 128 21.13 9.93 8.19
N ALA A 129 20.54 8.85 7.68
CA ALA A 129 19.51 8.08 8.37
C ALA A 129 20.00 7.55 9.73
N MET A 130 21.25 7.08 9.79
CA MET A 130 21.87 6.63 11.05
C MET A 130 22.01 7.77 12.07
N LYS A 131 22.41 8.97 11.62
CA LYS A 131 22.48 10.15 12.49
C LYS A 131 21.11 10.58 13.02
N ALA A 132 20.04 10.31 12.25
CA ALA A 132 18.66 10.52 12.67
C ALA A 132 18.11 9.38 13.55
N GLY A 133 18.93 8.36 13.85
CA GLY A 133 18.56 7.23 14.67
C GLY A 133 17.59 6.26 13.98
N ALA A 134 17.60 6.16 12.65
CA ALA A 134 16.84 5.13 11.96
C ALA A 134 17.30 3.73 12.41
N SER A 135 16.33 2.84 12.67
CA SER A 135 16.58 1.46 13.10
C SER A 135 16.34 0.42 12.00
N GLU A 136 15.80 0.85 10.87
CA GLU A 136 15.59 0.07 9.66
C GLU A 136 15.68 1.02 8.46
N VAL A 137 16.22 0.54 7.35
CA VAL A 137 16.30 1.31 6.11
C VAL A 137 15.76 0.53 4.92
N ALA A 138 15.44 1.22 3.84
CA ALA A 138 15.00 0.61 2.60
C ALA A 138 15.84 1.05 1.39
N ILE A 139 16.05 0.13 0.45
CA ILE A 139 16.64 0.39 -0.87
C ILE A 139 15.63 0.00 -1.97
N PHE A 140 15.78 0.53 -3.17
CA PHE A 140 14.82 0.29 -4.26
C PHE A 140 15.50 -0.02 -5.59
N GLY A 141 15.19 -1.19 -6.15
CA GLY A 141 15.51 -1.56 -7.53
C GLY A 141 14.28 -1.51 -8.44
N ALA A 142 14.47 -1.89 -9.70
CA ALA A 142 13.39 -2.03 -10.68
C ALA A 142 13.62 -3.26 -11.56
N ALA A 143 12.54 -3.88 -12.02
CA ALA A 143 12.59 -5.00 -12.96
C ALA A 143 12.67 -4.56 -14.44
N SER A 144 12.83 -3.26 -14.70
CA SER A 144 12.85 -2.64 -16.02
C SER A 144 14.10 -1.76 -16.21
N GLU A 145 14.78 -1.95 -17.34
CA GLU A 145 16.01 -1.23 -17.67
C GLU A 145 15.72 0.24 -18.00
N LEU A 146 14.69 0.50 -18.81
CA LEU A 146 14.29 1.87 -19.14
C LEU A 146 13.79 2.62 -17.92
N PHE A 147 13.11 1.94 -16.99
CA PHE A 147 12.69 2.57 -15.74
C PHE A 147 13.89 2.92 -14.86
N SER A 148 14.83 1.99 -14.67
CA SER A 148 16.08 2.26 -13.95
C SER A 148 16.86 3.40 -14.59
N LYS A 149 17.04 3.37 -15.92
CA LYS A 149 17.78 4.40 -16.65
C LYS A 149 17.11 5.78 -16.54
N LYS A 150 15.79 5.87 -16.61
CA LYS A 150 15.09 7.16 -16.48
C LYS A 150 15.08 7.71 -15.06
N ASN A 151 15.04 6.85 -14.05
CA ASN A 151 14.92 7.29 -12.65
C ASN A 151 16.29 7.55 -11.99
N ILE A 152 17.30 6.74 -12.29
CA ILE A 152 18.61 6.78 -11.61
C ILE A 152 19.81 6.74 -12.56
N ASN A 153 19.56 6.84 -13.88
CA ASN A 153 20.57 6.96 -14.95
C ASN A 153 21.59 5.82 -15.04
N CYS A 154 21.21 4.62 -14.58
CA CYS A 154 22.03 3.40 -14.67
C CYS A 154 21.19 2.18 -15.05
N THR A 155 21.83 1.09 -15.45
CA THR A 155 21.17 -0.20 -15.66
C THR A 155 20.66 -0.78 -14.35
N VAL A 156 19.85 -1.84 -14.42
CA VAL A 156 19.39 -2.57 -13.24
C VAL A 156 20.58 -3.15 -12.47
N ASP A 157 21.54 -3.79 -13.14
CA ASP A 157 22.72 -4.37 -12.48
C ASP A 157 23.63 -3.31 -11.85
N GLU A 158 23.85 -2.18 -12.53
CA GLU A 158 24.59 -1.05 -11.96
C GLU A 158 23.89 -0.50 -10.71
N SER A 159 22.55 -0.47 -10.70
CA SER A 159 21.78 -0.03 -9.52
C SER A 159 21.95 -0.98 -8.34
N LEU A 160 21.92 -2.29 -8.60
CA LEU A 160 22.13 -3.32 -7.58
C LEU A 160 23.54 -3.25 -7.01
N GLN A 161 24.55 -3.04 -7.86
CA GLN A 161 25.94 -2.87 -7.42
C GLN A 161 26.10 -1.65 -6.50
N ARG A 162 25.41 -0.54 -6.78
CA ARG A 162 25.44 0.65 -5.91
C ARG A 162 24.87 0.37 -4.51
N PHE A 163 23.98 -0.61 -4.37
CA PHE A 163 23.46 -0.99 -3.07
C PHE A 163 24.44 -1.80 -2.23
N GLU A 164 25.46 -2.44 -2.82
CA GLU A 164 26.44 -3.23 -2.07
C GLU A 164 27.13 -2.41 -0.96
N GLU A 165 27.44 -1.14 -1.21
CA GLU A 165 28.01 -0.24 -0.19
C GLU A 165 27.04 0.03 0.96
N VAL A 166 25.75 0.26 0.64
CA VAL A 166 24.70 0.46 1.65
C VAL A 166 24.50 -0.81 2.45
N MET A 167 24.43 -1.97 1.79
CA MET A 167 24.24 -3.27 2.42
C MET A 167 25.42 -3.62 3.34
N LYS A 168 26.65 -3.34 2.91
CA LYS A 168 27.84 -3.51 3.75
C LYS A 168 27.79 -2.64 5.00
N ALA A 169 27.51 -1.34 4.84
CA ALA A 169 27.42 -0.40 5.96
C ALA A 169 26.27 -0.75 6.92
N ALA A 170 25.11 -1.15 6.39
CA ALA A 170 23.97 -1.59 7.18
C ALA A 170 24.30 -2.87 7.98
N LYS A 171 24.98 -3.84 7.37
CA LYS A 171 25.44 -5.06 8.05
C LYS A 171 26.42 -4.76 9.18
N GLU A 172 27.39 -3.88 8.95
CA GLU A 172 28.35 -3.44 9.97
C GLU A 172 27.64 -2.74 11.15
N ALA A 173 26.62 -1.93 10.85
CA ALA A 173 25.80 -1.25 11.85
C ALA A 173 24.66 -2.12 12.44
N ARG A 174 24.48 -3.36 11.98
CA ARG A 174 23.37 -4.28 12.35
C ARG A 174 21.99 -3.69 12.10
N ILE A 175 21.84 -2.96 11.00
CA ILE A 175 20.58 -2.34 10.59
C ILE A 175 19.91 -3.24 9.55
N PRO A 176 18.67 -3.71 9.78
CA PRO A 176 17.90 -4.43 8.77
C PRO A 176 17.64 -3.55 7.55
N VAL A 177 17.70 -4.16 6.37
CA VAL A 177 17.41 -3.50 5.09
C VAL A 177 16.24 -4.18 4.41
N ARG A 178 15.23 -3.39 4.07
CA ARG A 178 14.10 -3.80 3.21
C ARG A 178 14.41 -3.46 1.75
N GLY A 179 14.10 -4.38 0.83
CA GLY A 179 14.26 -4.16 -0.60
C GLY A 179 12.92 -3.86 -1.28
N TYR A 180 12.90 -2.91 -2.20
CA TYR A 180 11.76 -2.68 -3.11
C TYR A 180 12.12 -3.07 -4.54
N VAL A 181 11.20 -3.68 -5.27
CA VAL A 181 11.30 -3.90 -6.72
C VAL A 181 10.15 -3.19 -7.40
N SER A 182 10.46 -2.19 -8.22
CA SER A 182 9.46 -1.47 -9.03
C SER A 182 9.15 -2.19 -10.34
N CYS A 183 8.00 -1.85 -10.94
CA CYS A 183 7.54 -2.33 -12.24
C CYS A 183 7.31 -3.85 -12.33
N VAL A 184 6.87 -4.50 -11.25
CA VAL A 184 6.79 -5.98 -11.21
C VAL A 184 5.68 -6.56 -12.08
N LEU A 185 4.61 -5.80 -12.33
CA LEU A 185 3.48 -6.22 -13.19
C LEU A 185 3.37 -5.43 -14.50
N GLY A 186 4.31 -4.54 -14.76
CA GLY A 186 4.33 -3.67 -15.93
C GLY A 186 5.20 -2.45 -15.71
N CYS A 187 5.72 -1.91 -16.80
CA CYS A 187 6.57 -0.73 -16.83
C CYS A 187 5.95 0.33 -17.75
N PRO A 188 5.94 1.62 -17.37
CA PRO A 188 5.37 2.70 -18.19
C PRO A 188 6.14 2.93 -19.50
N TYR A 189 7.35 2.40 -19.62
CA TYR A 189 8.23 2.54 -20.80
C TYR A 189 8.36 1.26 -21.64
N GLU A 190 8.66 0.12 -21.01
CA GLU A 190 8.83 -1.18 -21.69
C GLU A 190 7.52 -1.95 -21.89
N GLY A 191 6.43 -1.54 -21.23
CA GLY A 191 5.18 -2.29 -21.23
C GLY A 191 5.28 -3.53 -20.35
N LYS A 192 5.13 -4.72 -20.94
CA LYS A 192 5.13 -5.98 -20.17
C LYS A 192 6.52 -6.27 -19.61
N VAL A 193 6.58 -6.63 -18.33
CA VAL A 193 7.80 -7.07 -17.65
C VAL A 193 7.71 -8.57 -17.45
N ALA A 194 8.76 -9.30 -17.83
CA ALA A 194 8.81 -10.74 -17.67
C ALA A 194 8.94 -11.13 -16.17
N PRO A 195 8.13 -12.07 -15.65
CA PRO A 195 8.22 -12.58 -14.28
C PRO A 195 9.63 -12.96 -13.83
N GLU A 196 10.42 -13.54 -14.74
CA GLU A 196 11.79 -13.99 -14.49
C GLU A 196 12.74 -12.82 -14.20
N LYS A 197 12.50 -11.65 -14.81
CA LYS A 197 13.26 -10.43 -14.48
C LYS A 197 12.95 -9.95 -13.07
N VAL A 198 11.68 -10.06 -12.64
CA VAL A 198 11.29 -9.72 -11.27
C VAL A 198 11.95 -10.68 -10.27
N ALA A 199 11.89 -11.99 -10.55
CA ALA A 199 12.55 -13.02 -9.74
C ALA A 199 14.06 -12.79 -9.64
N TYR A 200 14.72 -12.44 -10.75
CA TYR A 200 16.14 -12.10 -10.76
C TYR A 200 16.48 -10.94 -9.81
N VAL A 201 15.78 -9.80 -9.93
CA VAL A 201 16.05 -8.62 -9.08
C VAL A 201 15.72 -8.90 -7.61
N ALA A 202 14.58 -9.56 -7.34
CA ALA A 202 14.17 -9.93 -5.99
C ALA A 202 15.21 -10.86 -5.34
N LYS A 203 15.67 -11.88 -6.09
CA LYS A 203 16.73 -12.79 -5.64
C LYS A 203 18.03 -12.05 -5.34
N ARG A 204 18.47 -11.15 -6.22
CA ARG A 204 19.70 -10.36 -6.01
C ARG A 204 19.61 -9.52 -4.74
N LEU A 205 18.48 -8.84 -4.49
CA LEU A 205 18.27 -8.09 -3.25
C LEU A 205 18.28 -8.99 -2.01
N TYR A 206 17.60 -10.14 -2.07
CA TYR A 206 17.57 -11.11 -0.98
C TYR A 206 18.95 -11.69 -0.67
N ASP A 207 19.69 -12.13 -1.71
CA ASP A 207 21.05 -12.68 -1.58
C ASP A 207 22.05 -11.61 -1.08
N MET A 208 21.83 -10.32 -1.38
CA MET A 208 22.62 -9.21 -0.82
C MET A 208 22.37 -8.99 0.69
N GLY A 209 21.29 -9.54 1.23
CA GLY A 209 20.96 -9.49 2.66
C GLY A 209 19.72 -8.68 3.02
N CYS A 210 18.89 -8.28 2.05
CA CYS A 210 17.59 -7.71 2.37
C CYS A 210 16.72 -8.78 3.06
N TYR A 211 16.12 -8.44 4.21
CA TYR A 211 15.33 -9.41 4.98
C TYR A 211 13.92 -9.63 4.40
N GLU A 212 13.41 -8.64 3.68
CA GLU A 212 12.09 -8.63 3.04
C GLU A 212 12.14 -7.84 1.73
N ILE A 213 11.47 -8.35 0.70
CA ILE A 213 11.37 -7.75 -0.64
C ILE A 213 9.91 -7.38 -0.93
N SER A 214 9.65 -6.08 -1.09
CA SER A 214 8.34 -5.55 -1.52
C SER A 214 8.26 -5.47 -3.04
N LEU A 215 7.30 -6.21 -3.61
CA LEU A 215 7.07 -6.34 -5.04
C LEU A 215 6.02 -5.31 -5.47
N GLY A 216 6.48 -4.27 -6.17
CA GLY A 216 5.70 -3.07 -6.49
C GLY A 216 5.09 -3.06 -7.89
N ASP A 217 3.76 -3.11 -7.97
CA ASP A 217 3.00 -2.69 -9.16
C ASP A 217 2.89 -1.17 -9.20
N THR A 218 4.00 -0.53 -9.57
CA THR A 218 4.23 0.93 -9.50
C THR A 218 3.22 1.75 -10.29
N ILE A 219 2.62 1.17 -11.33
CA ILE A 219 1.66 1.87 -12.19
C ILE A 219 0.23 1.35 -12.03
N GLY A 220 0.02 0.29 -11.26
CA GLY A 220 -1.30 -0.28 -10.95
C GLY A 220 -1.97 -0.97 -12.14
N VAL A 221 -1.19 -1.44 -13.13
CA VAL A 221 -1.72 -2.07 -14.36
C VAL A 221 -1.85 -3.59 -14.23
N GLY A 222 -1.30 -4.16 -13.15
CA GLY A 222 -1.36 -5.58 -12.90
C GLY A 222 -2.78 -6.07 -12.69
N THR A 223 -3.00 -7.33 -13.03
CA THR A 223 -4.26 -8.02 -12.83
C THR A 223 -4.02 -9.30 -12.01
N PRO A 224 -5.06 -9.92 -11.44
CA PRO A 224 -4.92 -11.15 -10.65
C PRO A 224 -4.10 -12.24 -11.35
N GLY A 225 -4.28 -12.41 -12.66
CA GLY A 225 -3.52 -13.37 -13.46
C GLY A 225 -2.03 -13.03 -13.56
N THR A 226 -1.68 -11.77 -13.83
CA THR A 226 -0.27 -11.37 -13.91
C THR A 226 0.41 -11.37 -12.54
N MET A 227 -0.32 -11.06 -11.47
CA MET A 227 0.15 -11.19 -10.09
C MET A 227 0.51 -12.64 -9.76
N SER A 228 -0.37 -13.60 -10.08
CA SER A 228 -0.11 -15.03 -9.83
C SER A 228 1.15 -15.52 -10.53
N VAL A 229 1.27 -15.25 -11.84
CA VAL A 229 2.42 -15.68 -12.63
C VAL A 229 3.72 -15.04 -12.13
N MET A 230 3.68 -13.76 -11.74
CA MET A 230 4.83 -13.06 -11.17
C MET A 230 5.27 -13.70 -9.83
N LEU A 231 4.33 -13.93 -8.92
CA LEU A 231 4.63 -14.55 -7.62
C LEU A 231 5.11 -16.01 -7.78
N GLU A 232 4.56 -16.79 -8.72
CA GLU A 232 5.04 -18.15 -9.03
C GLU A 232 6.50 -18.16 -9.48
N ALA A 233 6.95 -17.15 -10.22
CA ALA A 233 8.35 -17.02 -10.61
C ALA A 233 9.23 -16.63 -9.42
N VAL A 234 8.83 -15.62 -8.65
CA VAL A 234 9.62 -15.10 -7.52
C VAL A 234 9.74 -16.13 -6.39
N THR A 235 8.68 -16.87 -6.09
CA THR A 235 8.65 -17.86 -4.99
C THR A 235 9.51 -19.11 -5.24
N LYS A 236 9.99 -19.31 -6.48
CA LYS A 236 11.03 -20.32 -6.78
C LYS A 236 12.41 -19.91 -6.28
N GLU A 237 12.64 -18.61 -6.11
CA GLU A 237 13.96 -18.03 -5.85
C GLU A 237 14.08 -17.38 -4.47
N VAL A 238 12.97 -16.83 -3.94
CA VAL A 238 12.89 -16.11 -2.66
C VAL A 238 11.77 -16.72 -1.81
N PRO A 239 12.01 -17.05 -0.54
CA PRO A 239 10.99 -17.68 0.30
C PRO A 239 9.81 -16.71 0.54
N VAL A 240 8.59 -17.24 0.48
CA VAL A 240 7.35 -16.43 0.55
C VAL A 240 7.23 -15.56 1.80
N ASN A 241 7.82 -15.99 2.93
CA ASN A 241 7.83 -15.24 4.18
C ASN A 241 8.76 -14.02 4.17
N ALA A 242 9.61 -13.89 3.15
CA ALA A 242 10.44 -12.71 2.89
C ALA A 242 9.85 -11.82 1.77
N LEU A 243 8.61 -12.09 1.33
CA LEU A 243 7.95 -11.30 0.30
C LEU A 243 6.87 -10.41 0.89
N ALA A 244 6.75 -9.22 0.31
CA ALA A 244 5.64 -8.29 0.49
C ALA A 244 5.10 -7.88 -0.88
N VAL A 245 3.86 -7.38 -0.92
CA VAL A 245 3.29 -6.78 -2.13
C VAL A 245 2.94 -5.32 -1.90
N HIS A 246 3.20 -4.52 -2.93
CA HIS A 246 2.89 -3.10 -2.97
C HIS A 246 2.10 -2.83 -4.26
N CYS A 247 0.80 -2.56 -4.14
CA CYS A 247 -0.08 -2.41 -5.28
C CYS A 247 -0.65 -0.99 -5.33
N HIS A 248 -0.41 -0.30 -6.45
CA HIS A 248 -1.13 0.91 -6.75
C HIS A 248 -2.54 0.58 -7.25
N ASP A 249 -3.51 1.44 -6.91
CA ASP A 249 -4.91 1.28 -7.28
C ASP A 249 -5.33 2.16 -8.47
N THR A 250 -4.37 2.55 -9.31
CA THR A 250 -4.58 3.42 -10.49
C THR A 250 -5.71 2.90 -11.39
N TYR A 251 -5.82 1.59 -11.56
CA TYR A 251 -6.84 0.93 -12.39
C TYR A 251 -7.83 0.09 -11.56
N GLY A 252 -7.94 0.34 -10.25
CA GLY A 252 -8.88 -0.37 -9.37
C GLY A 252 -8.55 -1.85 -9.16
N GLN A 253 -7.29 -2.24 -9.33
CA GLN A 253 -6.85 -3.64 -9.28
C GLN A 253 -6.18 -4.01 -7.95
N ALA A 254 -5.89 -3.04 -7.07
CA ALA A 254 -4.96 -3.28 -5.97
C ALA A 254 -5.47 -4.34 -4.98
N LEU A 255 -6.71 -4.22 -4.51
CA LEU A 255 -7.27 -5.21 -3.58
C LEU A 255 -7.41 -6.61 -4.19
N ALA A 256 -7.74 -6.70 -5.49
CA ALA A 256 -7.83 -7.98 -6.18
C ALA A 256 -6.45 -8.64 -6.30
N ASN A 257 -5.41 -7.86 -6.62
CA ASN A 257 -4.03 -8.33 -6.68
C ASN A 257 -3.50 -8.73 -5.29
N ILE A 258 -3.81 -7.95 -4.25
CA ILE A 258 -3.47 -8.28 -2.87
C ILE A 258 -4.14 -9.59 -2.44
N LEU A 259 -5.42 -9.79 -2.78
CA LEU A 259 -6.13 -11.03 -2.46
C LEU A 259 -5.44 -12.26 -3.08
N VAL A 260 -4.99 -12.17 -4.34
CA VAL A 260 -4.19 -13.23 -4.97
C VAL A 260 -2.88 -13.45 -4.21
N ALA A 261 -2.16 -12.40 -3.85
CA ALA A 261 -0.92 -12.53 -3.09
C ALA A 261 -1.13 -13.23 -1.73
N LEU A 262 -2.21 -12.89 -1.01
CA LEU A 262 -2.60 -13.55 0.24
C LEU A 262 -2.93 -15.04 0.02
N GLN A 263 -3.63 -15.37 -1.06
CA GLN A 263 -3.92 -16.76 -1.44
C GLN A 263 -2.66 -17.56 -1.80
N MET A 264 -1.60 -16.87 -2.22
CA MET A 264 -0.29 -17.46 -2.48
C MET A 264 0.64 -17.46 -1.26
N GLY A 265 0.13 -17.08 -0.08
CA GLY A 265 0.83 -17.15 1.19
C GLY A 265 1.65 -15.91 1.55
N VAL A 266 1.63 -14.85 0.74
CA VAL A 266 2.22 -13.56 1.12
C VAL A 266 1.44 -13.01 2.31
N SER A 267 2.13 -12.57 3.36
CA SER A 267 1.51 -12.08 4.60
C SER A 267 1.92 -10.65 4.95
N VAL A 268 2.48 -9.91 3.99
CA VAL A 268 2.91 -8.51 4.16
C VAL A 268 2.40 -7.67 2.99
N VAL A 269 1.73 -6.57 3.31
CA VAL A 269 1.08 -5.68 2.32
C VAL A 269 1.45 -4.25 2.61
N ASP A 270 1.91 -3.53 1.59
CA ASP A 270 2.15 -2.10 1.65
C ASP A 270 0.87 -1.36 1.25
N SER A 271 0.53 -0.32 2.01
CA SER A 271 -0.63 0.53 1.73
C SER A 271 -0.42 1.94 2.27
N SER A 272 -1.24 2.88 1.81
CA SER A 272 -1.11 4.28 2.15
C SER A 272 -2.40 4.80 2.77
N VAL A 273 -2.31 5.43 3.94
CA VAL A 273 -3.44 6.05 4.64
C VAL A 273 -4.25 6.93 3.69
N ALA A 274 -5.57 6.83 3.71
CA ALA A 274 -6.50 7.56 2.84
C ALA A 274 -6.21 7.46 1.33
N GLY A 275 -5.40 6.48 0.90
CA GLY A 275 -4.91 6.34 -0.46
C GLY A 275 -4.07 7.55 -0.90
N LEU A 276 -3.21 8.06 0.00
CA LEU A 276 -2.27 9.14 -0.32
C LEU A 276 -1.27 8.72 -1.40
N GLY A 277 -0.86 9.71 -2.17
CA GLY A 277 0.06 9.58 -3.28
C GLY A 277 -0.60 9.82 -4.63
N GLY A 278 0.06 9.30 -5.64
CA GLY A 278 -0.31 9.40 -7.04
C GLY A 278 0.73 8.65 -7.87
N CYS A 279 0.54 8.60 -9.17
CA CYS A 279 1.54 8.06 -10.08
C CYS A 279 2.07 9.19 -10.97
N PRO A 280 3.36 9.57 -10.89
CA PRO A 280 3.91 10.62 -11.76
C PRO A 280 3.87 10.22 -13.24
N TYR A 281 3.70 8.93 -13.53
CA TYR A 281 3.64 8.38 -14.88
C TYR A 281 2.21 8.25 -15.44
N ALA A 282 1.18 8.49 -14.62
CA ALA A 282 -0.22 8.42 -15.05
C ALA A 282 -0.99 9.64 -14.51
N GLN A 283 -1.31 10.58 -15.41
CA GLN A 283 -2.07 11.78 -15.05
C GLN A 283 -3.42 11.40 -14.41
N GLY A 284 -3.64 11.87 -13.18
CA GLY A 284 -4.88 11.62 -12.44
C GLY A 284 -4.95 10.26 -11.72
N ALA A 285 -3.86 9.50 -11.70
CA ALA A 285 -3.80 8.23 -10.97
C ALA A 285 -3.99 8.41 -9.46
N SER A 286 -4.77 7.50 -8.86
CA SER A 286 -4.99 7.41 -7.42
C SER A 286 -3.70 7.14 -6.64
N GLY A 287 -2.76 6.39 -7.21
CA GLY A 287 -1.49 6.01 -6.56
C GLY A 287 -1.66 4.75 -5.72
N ASN A 288 -1.18 4.80 -4.48
CA ASN A 288 -1.24 3.68 -3.54
C ASN A 288 -2.67 3.22 -3.21
N VAL A 289 -2.83 1.93 -2.91
CA VAL A 289 -4.05 1.42 -2.28
C VAL A 289 -4.26 2.04 -0.91
N ALA A 290 -5.52 2.35 -0.57
CA ALA A 290 -5.86 2.91 0.72
C ALA A 290 -5.75 1.88 1.85
N THR A 291 -5.03 2.21 2.93
CA THR A 291 -4.85 1.32 4.09
C THR A 291 -6.18 0.91 4.71
N GLU A 292 -7.14 1.82 4.80
CA GLU A 292 -8.48 1.55 5.34
C GLU A 292 -9.21 0.47 4.52
N ASP A 293 -9.10 0.52 3.20
CA ASP A 293 -9.76 -0.43 2.30
C ASP A 293 -9.11 -1.82 2.39
N VAL A 294 -7.78 -1.87 2.57
CA VAL A 294 -7.03 -3.10 2.86
C VAL A 294 -7.44 -3.69 4.21
N VAL A 295 -7.44 -2.88 5.27
CA VAL A 295 -7.83 -3.34 6.62
C VAL A 295 -9.27 -3.84 6.62
N TYR A 296 -10.19 -3.17 5.92
CA TYR A 296 -11.57 -3.59 5.80
C TYR A 296 -11.71 -4.97 5.17
N MET A 297 -11.00 -5.22 4.05
CA MET A 297 -10.96 -6.54 3.41
C MET A 297 -10.38 -7.60 4.36
N LEU A 298 -9.24 -7.31 5.01
CA LEU A 298 -8.56 -8.25 5.89
C LEU A 298 -9.42 -8.62 7.11
N HIS A 299 -10.05 -7.64 7.75
CA HIS A 299 -10.98 -7.88 8.87
C HIS A 299 -12.21 -8.68 8.42
N GLY A 300 -12.79 -8.37 7.25
CA GLY A 300 -13.90 -9.12 6.68
C GLY A 300 -13.55 -10.58 6.34
N LEU A 301 -12.28 -10.86 6.00
CA LEU A 301 -11.75 -12.20 5.81
C LEU A 301 -11.38 -12.91 7.14
N GLY A 302 -11.50 -12.23 8.28
CA GLY A 302 -11.13 -12.76 9.59
C GLY A 302 -9.62 -12.77 9.89
N LEU A 303 -8.82 -12.03 9.11
CA LEU A 303 -7.37 -11.98 9.26
C LEU A 303 -6.95 -10.90 10.29
N ARG A 304 -5.99 -11.23 11.15
CA ARG A 304 -5.51 -10.30 12.18
C ARG A 304 -4.55 -9.28 11.57
N THR A 305 -4.74 -8.01 11.91
CA THR A 305 -3.81 -6.93 11.54
C THR A 305 -3.22 -6.23 12.76
N GLY A 306 -3.99 -6.13 13.86
CA GLY A 306 -3.65 -5.32 15.03
C GLY A 306 -3.99 -3.83 14.87
N VAL A 307 -4.60 -3.45 13.74
CA VAL A 307 -4.96 -2.07 13.42
C VAL A 307 -6.37 -1.73 13.90
N ASP A 308 -6.51 -0.59 14.55
CA ASP A 308 -7.77 0.06 14.93
C ASP A 308 -8.28 0.90 13.76
N MET A 309 -9.39 0.47 13.15
CA MET A 309 -9.99 1.13 12.00
C MET A 309 -10.40 2.58 12.30
N SER A 310 -10.95 2.85 13.49
CA SER A 310 -11.42 4.20 13.83
C SER A 310 -10.26 5.17 13.88
N LYS A 311 -9.18 4.80 14.59
CA LYS A 311 -7.99 5.65 14.70
C LYS A 311 -7.26 5.83 13.37
N LEU A 312 -7.25 4.80 12.53
CA LEU A 312 -6.70 4.90 11.18
C LEU A 312 -7.48 5.91 10.33
N MET A 313 -8.82 5.86 10.38
CA MET A 313 -9.69 6.81 9.68
C MET A 313 -9.54 8.25 10.20
N ASP A 314 -9.29 8.43 11.50
CA ASP A 314 -8.98 9.75 12.07
C ASP A 314 -7.67 10.31 11.50
N ALA A 315 -6.63 9.47 11.38
CA ALA A 315 -5.36 9.86 10.77
C ALA A 315 -5.52 10.23 9.28
N GLY A 316 -6.28 9.43 8.53
CA GLY A 316 -6.62 9.71 7.13
C GLY A 316 -7.42 11.00 6.96
N THR A 317 -8.40 11.24 7.83
CA THR A 317 -9.19 12.48 7.82
C THR A 317 -8.34 13.70 8.12
N PHE A 318 -7.45 13.60 9.11
CA PHE A 318 -6.51 14.67 9.46
C PHE A 318 -5.66 15.07 8.24
N ILE A 319 -4.96 14.12 7.62
CA ILE A 319 -4.04 14.45 6.53
C ILE A 319 -4.76 14.92 5.27
N CYS A 320 -5.92 14.35 4.94
CA CYS A 320 -6.74 14.81 3.83
C CYS A 320 -7.21 16.26 4.01
N ARG A 321 -7.60 16.65 5.24
CA ARG A 321 -7.96 18.04 5.56
C ARG A 321 -6.76 18.97 5.36
N THR A 322 -5.58 18.60 5.85
CA THR A 322 -4.36 19.41 5.67
C THR A 322 -3.96 19.57 4.21
N LEU A 323 -4.11 18.50 3.42
CA LEU A 323 -3.84 18.52 1.97
C LEU A 323 -4.99 19.13 1.14
N ASN A 324 -6.08 19.57 1.79
CA ASN A 324 -7.28 20.08 1.13
C ASN A 324 -7.78 19.17 -0.01
N ARG A 325 -7.81 17.85 0.25
CA ARG A 325 -8.27 16.85 -0.71
C ARG A 325 -9.26 15.88 -0.06
N LYS A 326 -10.02 15.18 -0.90
CA LYS A 326 -10.86 14.06 -0.45
C LYS A 326 -10.00 12.82 -0.25
N SER A 327 -10.39 11.97 0.69
CA SER A 327 -9.81 10.64 0.86
C SER A 327 -10.12 9.78 -0.37
N ASN A 328 -9.15 8.98 -0.81
CA ASN A 328 -9.34 7.96 -1.83
C ASN A 328 -9.88 6.64 -1.24
N SER A 329 -9.84 6.46 0.09
CA SER A 329 -10.45 5.30 0.75
C SER A 329 -11.97 5.28 0.52
N LYS A 330 -12.46 4.17 -0.04
CA LYS A 330 -13.88 3.93 -0.21
C LYS A 330 -14.59 3.69 1.12
N VAL A 331 -13.90 3.04 2.06
CA VAL A 331 -14.40 2.85 3.43
C VAL A 331 -14.61 4.20 4.12
N ALA A 332 -13.64 5.11 4.03
CA ALA A 332 -13.76 6.46 4.57
C ALA A 332 -14.92 7.23 3.95
N GLN A 333 -15.07 7.18 2.62
CA GLN A 333 -16.16 7.84 1.90
C GLN A 333 -17.54 7.31 2.31
N ALA A 334 -17.68 6.00 2.54
CA ALA A 334 -18.95 5.39 2.92
C ALA A 334 -19.30 5.60 4.41
N THR A 335 -18.30 5.78 5.27
CA THR A 335 -18.47 5.85 6.73
C THR A 335 -18.60 7.29 7.22
N CYS A 336 -17.88 8.24 6.61
CA CYS A 336 -18.09 9.66 6.88
C CYS A 336 -19.40 10.11 6.23
N LYS A 337 -20.50 10.02 6.98
CA LYS A 337 -21.71 10.78 6.69
C LYS A 337 -21.36 12.26 6.80
N LEU A 338 -21.31 12.94 5.65
CA LEU A 338 -21.35 14.41 5.57
C LEU A 338 -22.53 14.96 6.36
#